data_AF-A0A1Y0G1A2-F1
#
_entry.id   AF-A0A1Y0G1A2-F1
#
_cell.length_a   1.000
_cell.length_b   1.000
_cell.length_c   1.000
_cell.angle_alpha   90.00
_cell.angle_beta   90.00
_cell.angle_gamma   90.00
#
_symmetry.space_group_name_H-M   'P 1'
#
loop_
_entity.id
_entity.type
_entity.pdbx_description
1 polymer ?
#
loop_
_entity_poly.entity_id
_entity_poly.type
_entity_poly.pdbx_seq_one_letter_code
_entity_poly.pdbx_strand_id
1 'polypeptide(L)' 'MPETTTKPGFARELNHKLDEIIQWTIENSPVQTPPLTQKDFTEARKNFMATAIAGPPQMREPEPSEGGAQYINDNPAPWP' A
#
# COMPACT_ATOMS: atom_id res chain seq x y z
N MET A 1 4.66 20.41 -11.51
CA MET A 1 3.50 19.55 -11.20
C MET A 1 3.77 18.21 -11.86
N PRO A 2 3.88 17.09 -11.14
CA PRO A 2 4.13 15.81 -11.79
C PRO A 2 2.88 15.40 -12.57
N GLU A 3 3.06 15.12 -13.85
CA GLU A 3 2.00 14.66 -14.74
C GLU A 3 1.62 13.23 -14.34
N THR A 4 0.49 13.08 -13.65
CA THR A 4 -0.07 11.76 -13.35
C THR A 4 -0.65 11.18 -14.63
N THR A 5 0.21 10.62 -15.49
CA THR A 5 -0.23 9.84 -16.66
C THR A 5 -0.91 8.58 -16.16
N THR A 6 -2.21 8.67 -15.85
CA THR A 6 -3.05 7.51 -15.55
C THR A 6 -3.09 6.65 -16.80
N LYS A 7 -2.26 5.60 -16.88
CA LYS A 7 -2.26 4.67 -18.01
C LYS A 7 -3.64 4.00 -18.07
N PRO A 8 -4.48 4.30 -19.09
CA PRO A 8 -5.79 3.66 -19.20
C PRO A 8 -5.56 2.16 -19.36
N GLY A 9 -6.07 1.38 -18.41
CA GLY A 9 -5.90 -0.08 -18.38
C GLY A 9 -4.94 -0.62 -17.33
N PHE A 10 -4.19 0.23 -16.61
CA PHE A 10 -3.28 -0.22 -15.55
C PHE A 10 -3.96 -1.14 -14.52
N ALA A 11 -5.12 -0.75 -14.01
CA ALA A 11 -5.87 -1.55 -13.03
C ALA A 11 -6.30 -2.92 -13.58
N ARG A 12 -6.65 -2.99 -14.88
CA ARG A 12 -7.04 -4.24 -15.55
C ARG A 12 -5.83 -5.14 -15.74
N GLU A 13 -4.73 -4.59 -16.23
CA GLU A 13 -3.48 -5.33 -16.43
C GLU A 13 -2.95 -5.86 -15.08
N LEU A 14 -2.97 -5.01 -14.05
CA LEU A 14 -2.57 -5.41 -12.71
C LEU A 14 -3.44 -6.55 -12.17
N ASN A 15 -4.76 -6.47 -12.37
CA ASN A 15 -5.66 -7.55 -11.97
C ASN A 15 -5.29 -8.87 -12.64
N HIS A 16 -5.03 -8.84 -13.95
CA HIS A 16 -4.64 -10.03 -14.70
C HIS A 16 -3.33 -10.64 -14.19
N LYS A 17 -2.31 -9.81 -13.95
CA LYS A 17 -1.03 -10.25 -13.38
C LYS A 17 -1.19 -10.85 -11.98
N LEU A 18 -2.07 -10.29 -11.16
CA LEU A 18 -2.35 -10.84 -9.83
C LEU A 18 -3.04 -12.20 -9.92
N ASP A 19 -3.97 -12.37 -10.86
CA ASP A 19 -4.62 -13.68 -11.08
C ASP A 19 -3.61 -14.76 -11.49
N GLU A 20 -2.68 -14.43 -12.39
CA GLU A 20 -1.58 -15.33 -12.81
C GLU A 20 -0.68 -15.74 -11.62
N ILE A 21 -0.28 -14.77 -10.79
CA ILE A 21 0.59 -15.03 -9.63
C ILE A 21 -0.13 -15.88 -8.57
N ILE A 22 -1.41 -15.60 -8.30
CA ILE A 22 -2.21 -16.38 -7.35
C ILE A 22 -2.33 -17.83 -7.85
N GLN A 23 -2.64 -18.01 -9.14
CA GLN A 23 -2.74 -19.34 -9.74
C GLN A 23 -1.41 -20.11 -9.63
N TRP A 24 -0.30 -19.47 -10.01
CA TRP A 24 1.02 -20.06 -9.89
C TRP A 24 1.35 -20.46 -8.44
N THR A 25 0.99 -19.61 -7.47
CA THR A 25 1.22 -19.88 -6.04
C THR A 25 0.43 -21.09 -5.55
N ILE A 26 -0.83 -21.23 -5.97
CA ILE A 26 -1.66 -22.39 -5.64
C ILE A 26 -1.05 -23.67 -6.22
N GLU A 27 -0.62 -23.64 -7.48
CA GLU A 27 -0.05 -24.79 -8.19
C GLU A 27 1.32 -25.23 -7.65
N ASN A 28 2.13 -24.28 -7.19
CA ASN A 28 3.52 -24.53 -6.76
C ASN A 28 3.68 -24.51 -5.24
N SER A 29 2.59 -24.49 -4.48
CA SER A 29 2.65 -24.48 -3.02
C SER A 29 3.34 -25.75 -2.49
N PRO A 30 4.39 -25.63 -1.66
CA PRO A 30 5.03 -26.79 -1.03
C PRO A 30 4.15 -27.43 0.04
N VAL A 31 3.13 -26.73 0.54
CA VAL A 31 2.18 -27.21 1.56
C VAL A 31 0.85 -27.50 0.88
N GLN A 32 0.41 -28.76 0.98
CA GLN A 32 -0.81 -29.25 0.32
C GLN A 32 -1.98 -29.46 1.28
N THR A 33 -1.80 -29.25 2.60
CA THR A 33 -2.83 -29.55 3.60
C THR A 33 -2.90 -28.51 4.72
N PRO A 34 -3.97 -27.69 4.79
CA PRO A 34 -5.00 -27.51 3.75
C PRO A 34 -4.39 -26.89 2.47
N PRO A 35 -4.93 -27.20 1.28
CA PRO A 35 -4.46 -26.58 0.05
C PRO A 35 -4.83 -25.10 0.03
N LEU A 36 -3.95 -24.27 -0.53
CA LEU A 36 -4.25 -22.87 -0.78
C LEU A 36 -5.40 -22.75 -1.79
N THR A 37 -6.28 -21.79 -1.56
CA THR A 37 -7.40 -21.46 -2.43
C THR A 37 -7.35 -19.99 -2.81
N GLN A 38 -8.04 -19.62 -3.89
CA GLN A 38 -8.15 -18.20 -4.26
C GLN A 38 -8.73 -17.31 -3.13
N LYS A 39 -9.56 -17.89 -2.25
CA LYS A 39 -10.19 -17.14 -1.15
C LYS A 39 -9.16 -16.61 -0.17
N ASP A 40 -8.08 -17.36 0.07
CA ASP A 40 -7.00 -17.00 0.98
C ASP A 40 -6.24 -15.74 0.55
N PHE A 41 -6.34 -15.36 -0.74
CA PHE A 41 -5.69 -14.19 -1.31
C PHE A 41 -6.59 -12.96 -1.45
N THR A 42 -7.88 -13.06 -1.11
CA THR A 42 -8.87 -11.98 -1.34
C THR A 42 -8.47 -10.68 -0.64
N GLU A 43 -8.08 -10.76 0.63
CA GLU A 43 -7.69 -9.59 1.41
C GLU A 43 -6.38 -8.99 0.91
N ALA A 44 -5.38 -9.84 0.64
CA ALA A 44 -4.09 -9.41 0.10
C ALA A 44 -4.26 -8.71 -1.26
N ARG A 45 -5.08 -9.26 -2.16
CA ARG A 45 -5.42 -8.65 -3.46
C ARG A 45 -6.06 -7.28 -3.27
N LYS A 46 -7.05 -7.18 -2.37
CA LYS A 46 -7.74 -5.92 -2.08
C LYS A 46 -6.76 -4.85 -1.59
N ASN A 47 -5.92 -5.19 -0.62
CA ASN A 47 -4.95 -4.27 -0.05
C ASN A 47 -3.91 -3.83 -1.09
N PHE A 48 -3.37 -4.78 -1.86
CA PHE A 48 -2.42 -4.50 -2.93
C PHE A 48 -3.02 -3.55 -3.98
N MET A 49 -4.24 -3.84 -4.45
CA MET A 49 -4.94 -2.99 -5.40
C MET A 49 -5.21 -1.58 -4.86
N ALA A 50 -5.61 -1.48 -3.60
CA ALA A 50 -5.83 -0.19 -2.96
C ALA A 50 -4.53 0.63 -2.97
N THR A 51 -3.40 0.04 -2.57
CA THR A 51 -2.10 0.71 -2.58
C THR A 51 -1.63 1.06 -4.00
N ALA A 52 -1.82 0.18 -4.97
CA ALA A 52 -1.36 0.41 -6.34
C ALA A 52 -2.16 1.49 -7.08
N ILE A 53 -3.44 1.66 -6.73
CA ILE A 53 -4.33 2.64 -7.39
C ILE A 53 -4.36 3.97 -6.63
N ALA A 54 -4.46 3.93 -5.31
CA ALA A 54 -4.61 5.12 -4.47
C ALA A 54 -3.29 5.60 -3.83
N GLY A 55 -2.21 4.84 -3.99
CA GLY A 55 -0.93 5.09 -3.33
C GLY A 55 -0.86 4.47 -1.93
N PRO A 56 0.32 4.49 -1.28
CA PRO A 56 0.44 4.06 0.11
C PRO A 56 -0.48 4.91 0.99
N PRO A 57 -1.09 4.32 2.04
CA PRO A 57 -1.81 5.13 3.02
C PRO A 57 -0.84 6.20 3.53
N GLN A 58 -1.25 7.47 3.46
CA GLN A 58 -0.50 8.51 4.13
C GLN A 58 -0.51 8.16 5.62
N MET A 59 0.62 7.68 6.14
CA MET A 59 0.86 7.68 7.57
C MET A 59 0.73 9.14 7.98
N ARG A 60 -0.41 9.50 8.60
CA ARG A 60 -0.50 10.77 9.31
C ARG A 60 0.65 10.75 10.31
N GLU A 61 1.50 11.77 10.26
CA GLU A 61 2.36 12.05 11.40
C GLU A 61 1.45 12.11 12.64
N PRO A 62 1.80 11.41 13.74
CA PRO A 62 0.99 11.44 14.94
C PRO A 62 0.79 12.91 15.33
N GLU A 63 -0.40 13.26 15.81
CA GLU A 63 -0.60 14.59 16.34
C GLU A 63 0.34 14.79 17.56
N PRO A 64 0.67 16.02 17.94
CA PRO A 64 1.55 16.28 19.09
C PRO A 64 1.02 15.61 20.38
N SER A 65 -0.30 15.50 20.54
CA SER A 65 -0.98 14.79 21.64
C SER A 65 -0.82 13.27 21.63
N GLU A 66 -0.44 12.69 20.49
CA GLU A 66 -0.20 11.26 20.27
C GLU A 66 1.30 10.90 20.30
N GLY A 67 2.16 11.85 20.72
CA GLY A 67 3.61 11.69 20.73
C GLY A 67 4.31 12.11 19.43
N GLY A 68 3.61 12.85 18.56
CA GLY A 68 4.17 13.45 17.36
C GLY A 68 5.13 14.62 17.62
N ALA A 69 5.75 15.12 16.56
CA ALA A 69 6.72 16.21 16.64
C ALA A 69 6.09 17.46 17.28
N GLN A 70 6.64 17.89 18.42
CA GLN A 70 6.28 19.15 19.06
C GLN A 70 7.15 20.25 18.45
N TYR A 71 6.53 21.27 17.87
CA TYR A 71 7.26 22.48 17.48
C TYR A 71 7.75 23.16 18.75
N ILE A 72 9.05 23.07 19.03
CA ILE A 72 9.68 23.94 20.01
C ILE A 72 9.69 25.32 19.36
N ASN A 73 8.89 26.24 19.91
CA ASN A 73 9.01 27.65 19.61
C ASN A 73 10.34 28.12 20.20
N ASP A 74 11.41 27.91 19.43
CA ASP A 74 12.69 28.53 19.68
C ASP A 74 12.46 30.01 19.36
N ASN A 75 12.21 30.82 20.38
CA ASN A 75 12.14 32.26 20.26
C ASN A 75 13.60 32.73 20.11
N PRO A 76 14.11 32.95 18.88
CA PRO A 76 15.49 33.36 18.75
C PRO A 76 15.67 34.68 19.52
N ALA A 77 16.78 34.80 20.25
CA ALA A 77 17.11 36.01 20.99
C ALA A 77 16.90 37.24 20.08
N PRO A 78 16.32 38.35 20.58
CA PRO A 78 16.09 39.53 19.77
C PRO A 78 17.40 40.00 19.17
N TRP A 79 17.38 40.27 17.85
CA TRP A 79 18.53 40.81 17.12
C TRP A 79 19.02 42.12 17.79
N PRO A 80 20.34 42.37 17.82
CA PRO A 80 20.90 43.58 18.41
C PRO A 80 20.47 44.86 17.68
#